data_AF-A0A1S4CJN4-F1
#
_entry.id   AF-A0A1S4CJN4-F1
#
_cell.length_a   1.000
_cell.length_b   1.000
_cell.length_c   1.000
_cell.angle_alpha   90.00
_cell.angle_beta   90.00
_cell.angle_gamma   90.00
#
_symmetry.space_group_name_H-M   'P 1'
#
loop_
_entity.id
_entity.type
_entity.pdbx_description
1 polymer ?
#
loop_
_entity_poly.entity_id
_entity_poly.type
_entity_poly.pdbx_seq_one_letter_code
_entity_poly.pdbx_strand_id
1 'polypeptide(L)'
;MTGAEVGIIVCPQGSKPYTFGHPNVNETINKYVGEERPPSPSSPGIDDKYVQMSRKANTKELNTRLNSLQDQLDFALNLKSKLKQMNKKVESQQEWFKGPIEKMHYIEASMLKEGLEDLLLKVKNYGTEHGYGYENGKWKAE
;
A
#
# COMPACT_ATOMS: atom_id res chain seq x y z
N MET A 1 28.75 -20.18 50.45
CA MET A 1 28.61 -18.74 50.19
C MET A 1 28.14 -18.58 48.75
N THR A 2 26.98 -17.97 48.54
CA THR A 2 26.38 -17.73 47.21
C THR A 2 27.18 -16.66 46.47
N GLY A 3 27.90 -17.04 45.41
CA GLY A 3 28.70 -16.12 44.59
C GLY A 3 27.80 -15.27 43.70
N ALA A 4 27.46 -14.07 44.14
CA ALA A 4 26.74 -13.10 43.32
C ALA A 4 27.74 -12.28 42.48
N GLU A 5 27.56 -12.26 41.16
CA GLU A 5 28.27 -11.35 40.25
C GLU A 5 27.48 -10.04 40.16
N VAL A 6 28.13 -8.91 40.45
CA VAL A 6 27.47 -7.58 40.47
C VAL A 6 28.13 -6.65 39.46
N GLY A 7 27.31 -6.08 38.58
CA GLY A 7 27.69 -5.02 37.65
C GLY A 7 26.84 -3.77 37.85
N ILE A 8 27.46 -2.59 37.76
CA ILE A 8 26.84 -1.27 37.90
C ILE A 8 27.00 -0.54 36.56
N ILE A 9 25.89 -0.01 36.05
CA ILE A 9 25.84 0.82 34.84
C ILE A 9 25.42 2.22 35.25
N VAL A 10 26.23 3.22 34.90
CA VAL A 10 25.93 4.63 35.20
C VAL A 10 25.71 5.37 33.89
N CYS A 11 24.52 5.97 33.76
CA CYS A 11 24.08 6.72 32.58
C CYS A 11 23.86 8.20 32.93
N PRO A 12 24.93 9.01 33.01
CA PRO A 12 24.81 10.45 33.24
C PRO A 12 24.17 11.16 32.04
N GLN A 13 23.37 12.20 32.30
CA GLN A 13 22.81 13.04 31.24
C GLN A 13 23.94 13.85 30.57
N GLY A 14 24.09 13.71 29.25
CA GLY A 14 25.04 14.50 28.45
C GLY A 14 26.47 13.95 28.36
N SER A 15 26.75 12.75 28.87
CA SER A 15 28.04 12.08 28.68
C SER A 15 27.87 10.59 28.38
N LYS A 16 28.95 9.94 27.92
CA LYS A 16 28.92 8.53 27.52
C LYS A 16 28.72 7.64 28.75
N PRO A 17 27.82 6.65 28.71
CA PRO A 17 27.62 5.72 29.82
C PRO A 17 28.89 4.92 30.11
N TYR A 18 29.07 4.54 31.37
CA TYR A 18 30.20 3.71 31.83
C TYR A 18 29.72 2.61 32.78
N THR A 19 30.52 1.55 32.87
CA THR A 19 30.16 0.32 33.57
C THR A 19 31.31 -0.20 34.41
N PHE A 20 31.01 -0.73 35.60
CA PHE A 20 31.95 -1.36 36.51
C PHE A 20 31.38 -2.67 37.04
N GLY A 21 32.19 -3.70 37.22
CA GLY A 21 31.76 -4.98 37.78
C GLY A 21 32.90 -5.96 37.93
N HIS A 22 32.68 -6.98 38.76
CA HIS A 22 33.57 -8.13 38.90
C HIS A 22 32.76 -9.43 38.87
N PRO A 23 32.99 -10.35 37.91
CA PRO A 23 33.89 -10.23 36.74
C PRO A 23 33.44 -9.15 35.73
N ASN A 24 34.15 -9.00 34.61
CA ASN A 24 33.90 -7.98 33.60
C ASN A 24 32.41 -7.92 33.23
N VAL A 25 31.80 -6.73 33.25
CA VAL A 25 30.38 -6.52 32.95
C VAL A 25 29.98 -7.14 31.62
N ASN A 26 30.83 -7.09 30.60
CA ASN A 26 30.55 -7.70 29.31
C ASN A 26 30.51 -9.23 29.39
N GLU A 27 31.36 -9.85 30.22
CA GLU A 27 31.31 -11.30 30.48
C GLU A 27 30.05 -11.69 31.24
N THR A 28 29.66 -10.89 32.24
CA THR A 28 28.40 -11.10 32.96
C THR A 28 27.21 -10.95 32.02
N ILE A 29 27.14 -9.88 31.22
CA ILE A 29 26.06 -9.66 30.24
C ILE A 29 25.97 -10.82 29.25
N ASN A 30 27.09 -11.27 28.69
CA ASN A 30 27.11 -12.37 27.71
C ASN A 30 26.56 -13.68 28.28
N LYS A 31 26.74 -13.96 29.59
CA LYS A 31 26.13 -15.12 30.26
C LYS A 31 24.59 -15.03 30.32
N TYR A 32 24.02 -13.83 30.35
CA TYR A 32 22.59 -13.61 30.54
C TYR A 32 21.83 -13.17 29.28
N VAL A 33 22.54 -12.79 28.22
CA VAL A 33 21.98 -12.34 26.92
C VAL A 33 21.83 -13.49 25.92
N GLY A 34 22.46 -14.65 26.16
CA GLY A 34 22.61 -15.74 25.19
C GLY A 34 21.58 -16.89 25.19
N GLU A 35 20.57 -16.88 26.05
CA GLU A 35 19.48 -17.87 25.99
C GLU A 35 18.16 -17.14 26.17
N GLU A 36 17.20 -17.41 25.27
CA GLU A 36 15.80 -17.03 25.48
C GLU A 36 15.36 -17.53 26.85
N ARG A 37 15.37 -16.63 27.83
CA ARG A 37 14.89 -16.94 29.16
C ARG A 37 13.41 -17.28 29.01
N PRO A 38 12.94 -18.49 29.37
CA PRO A 38 11.50 -18.73 29.44
C PRO A 38 10.92 -17.67 30.38
N PRO A 39 9.74 -17.10 30.06
CA PRO A 39 9.19 -15.97 30.79
C PRO A 39 9.14 -16.31 32.27
N SER A 40 10.05 -15.73 33.04
CA SER A 40 10.15 -16.00 34.46
C SER A 40 8.88 -15.43 35.11
N PRO A 41 8.22 -16.17 36.01
CA PRO A 41 7.07 -15.64 36.71
C PRO A 41 7.58 -14.49 37.61
N SER A 42 7.14 -13.28 37.28
CA SER A 42 7.12 -12.10 38.17
C SER A 42 8.43 -11.77 38.90
N SER A 43 9.26 -10.93 38.29
CA SER A 43 10.16 -10.05 39.06
C SER A 43 9.34 -8.84 39.54
N PRO A 44 9.26 -8.52 40.84
CA PRO A 44 8.39 -7.46 41.38
C PRO A 44 8.77 -6.01 41.00
N GLY A 45 9.68 -5.80 40.04
CA GLY A 45 10.32 -4.50 39.79
C GLY A 45 10.33 -4.02 38.34
N ILE A 46 9.79 -4.76 37.38
CA ILE A 46 9.52 -4.23 36.04
C ILE A 46 8.04 -3.88 36.00
N ASP A 47 7.73 -2.59 35.89
CA ASP A 47 6.39 -2.02 35.91
C ASP A 47 5.49 -2.67 34.84
N ASP A 48 4.81 -3.76 35.23
CA ASP A 48 3.89 -4.58 34.44
C ASP A 48 2.85 -3.72 33.71
N LYS A 49 2.50 -2.57 34.30
CA LYS A 49 1.62 -1.57 33.72
C LYS A 49 2.18 -0.96 32.44
N TYR A 50 3.47 -0.64 32.39
CA TYR A 50 4.12 -0.07 31.21
C TYR A 50 4.15 -1.07 30.05
N VAL A 51 4.54 -2.32 30.35
CA VAL A 51 4.57 -3.40 29.34
C VAL A 51 3.16 -3.67 28.80
N GLN A 52 2.15 -3.71 29.67
CA GLN A 52 0.76 -3.87 29.25
C GLN A 52 0.24 -2.68 28.43
N MET A 53 0.57 -1.44 28.80
CA MET A 53 0.20 -0.24 28.04
C MET A 53 0.80 -0.26 26.63
N SER A 54 2.10 -0.55 26.51
CA SER A 54 2.77 -0.64 25.22
C SER A 54 2.18 -1.73 24.34
N ARG A 55 1.85 -2.90 24.92
CA ARG A 55 1.15 -3.97 24.19
C ARG A 55 -0.22 -3.51 23.68
N LYS A 56 -1.05 -2.89 24.55
CA LYS A 56 -2.38 -2.39 24.18
C LYS A 56 -2.31 -1.29 23.10
N ALA A 57 -1.34 -0.38 23.21
CA ALA A 57 -1.12 0.67 22.23
C ALA A 57 -0.78 0.08 20.85
N ASN A 58 0.17 -0.87 20.82
CA ASN A 58 0.55 -1.55 19.58
C ASN A 58 -0.63 -2.34 18.98
N THR A 59 -1.40 -3.07 19.79
CA THR A 59 -2.60 -3.78 19.31
C THR A 59 -3.63 -2.82 18.72
N LYS A 60 -3.85 -1.66 19.36
CA LYS A 60 -4.79 -0.65 18.85
C LYS A 60 -4.31 -0.10 17.51
N GLU A 61 -3.03 0.24 17.40
CA GLU A 61 -2.42 0.73 16.16
C GLU A 61 -2.56 -0.29 15.03
N LEU A 62 -2.21 -1.55 15.29
CA LEU A 62 -2.31 -2.63 14.31
C LEU A 62 -3.77 -2.83 13.85
N ASN A 63 -4.73 -2.80 14.77
CA ASN A 63 -6.15 -2.89 14.43
C ASN A 63 -6.62 -1.70 13.56
N THR A 64 -6.17 -0.48 13.86
CA THR A 64 -6.48 0.69 13.04
C THR A 64 -5.92 0.55 11.62
N ARG A 65 -4.67 0.09 11.49
CA ARG A 65 -4.05 -0.18 10.18
C ARG A 65 -4.81 -1.27 9.43
N LEU A 66 -5.18 -2.35 10.10
CA LEU A 66 -5.93 -3.46 9.50
C LEU A 66 -7.29 -2.99 8.97
N ASN A 67 -8.05 -2.24 9.77
CA ASN A 67 -9.34 -1.70 9.34
C ASN A 67 -9.19 -0.76 8.13
N SER A 68 -8.17 0.12 8.14
CA SER A 68 -7.92 1.02 7.01
C SER A 68 -7.57 0.25 5.72
N LEU A 69 -6.80 -0.83 5.81
CA LEU A 69 -6.50 -1.68 4.66
C LEU A 69 -7.74 -2.44 4.16
N GLN A 70 -8.59 -2.88 5.08
CA GLN A 70 -9.86 -3.53 4.74
C GLN A 70 -10.78 -2.57 3.98
N ASP A 71 -10.93 -1.33 4.47
CA ASP A 71 -11.75 -0.31 3.79
C ASP A 71 -11.23 0.00 2.38
N GLN A 72 -9.90 0.08 2.20
CA GLN A 72 -9.28 0.29 0.89
C GLN A 72 -9.52 -0.88 -0.07
N LEU A 73 -9.43 -2.12 0.43
CA LEU A 73 -9.70 -3.32 -0.35
C LEU A 73 -11.17 -3.36 -0.79
N ASP A 74 -12.10 -3.08 0.12
CA ASP A 74 -13.52 -3.06 -0.17
C ASP A 74 -13.87 -1.96 -1.17
N PHE A 75 -13.27 -0.78 -1.06
CA PHE A 75 -13.41 0.27 -2.06
C PHE A 75 -12.92 -0.19 -3.45
N ALA A 76 -11.72 -0.80 -3.52
CA ALA A 76 -11.15 -1.28 -4.77
C ALA A 76 -12.01 -2.39 -5.42
N LEU A 77 -12.55 -3.31 -4.62
CA LEU A 77 -13.46 -4.35 -5.09
C LEU A 77 -14.77 -3.78 -5.61
N ASN A 78 -15.34 -2.78 -4.92
CA ASN A 78 -16.52 -2.07 -5.38
C ASN A 78 -16.27 -1.28 -6.67
N LEU A 79 -15.11 -0.65 -6.82
CA LEU A 79 -14.73 0.01 -8.06
C LEU A 79 -14.60 -1.00 -9.21
N LYS A 80 -13.91 -2.13 -8.97
CA LYS A 80 -13.77 -3.21 -9.93
C LYS A 80 -15.13 -3.76 -10.38
N SER A 81 -16.07 -3.96 -9.46
CA SER A 81 -17.40 -4.48 -9.79
C SER A 81 -18.19 -3.47 -10.63
N LYS A 82 -18.15 -2.18 -10.29
CA LYS A 82 -18.77 -1.09 -11.07
C LYS A 82 -18.18 -0.99 -12.48
N LEU A 83 -16.86 -1.04 -12.61
CA LEU A 83 -16.19 -1.04 -13.92
C LEU A 83 -16.58 -2.26 -14.75
N LYS A 84 -16.63 -3.45 -14.14
CA LYS A 84 -17.09 -4.66 -14.83
C LYS A 84 -18.53 -4.53 -15.30
N GLN A 85 -19.42 -3.94 -14.49
CA GLN A 85 -20.81 -3.71 -14.87
C GLN A 85 -20.92 -2.69 -16.01
N MET A 86 -20.13 -1.62 -15.97
CA MET A 86 -20.07 -0.62 -17.03
C MET A 86 -19.57 -1.24 -18.33
N ASN A 87 -18.47 -2.00 -18.29
CA ASN A 87 -17.97 -2.72 -19.45
C ASN A 87 -19.00 -3.69 -20.01
N LYS A 88 -19.72 -4.45 -19.18
CA LYS A 88 -20.78 -5.34 -19.66
C LYS A 88 -21.92 -4.58 -20.36
N LYS A 89 -22.32 -3.42 -19.82
CA LYS A 89 -23.33 -2.56 -20.46
C LYS A 89 -22.84 -2.04 -21.80
N VAL A 90 -21.61 -1.54 -21.85
CA VAL A 90 -20.96 -1.08 -23.08
C VAL A 90 -20.88 -2.22 -24.08
N GLU A 91 -20.36 -3.39 -23.71
CA GLU A 91 -20.29 -4.57 -24.58
C GLU A 91 -21.67 -4.93 -25.17
N SER A 92 -22.72 -5.00 -24.35
CA SER A 92 -24.07 -5.28 -24.83
C SER A 92 -24.63 -4.20 -25.78
N GLN A 93 -24.21 -2.94 -25.63
CA GLN A 93 -24.61 -1.83 -26.50
C GLN A 93 -23.70 -1.68 -27.73
N GLN A 94 -22.51 -2.30 -27.72
CA GLN A 94 -21.47 -2.18 -28.74
C GLN A 94 -21.32 -3.43 -29.61
N GLU A 95 -22.05 -4.51 -29.32
CA GLU A 95 -22.03 -5.74 -30.12
C GLU A 95 -22.43 -5.52 -31.58
N TRP A 96 -23.35 -4.58 -31.87
CA TRP A 96 -23.86 -4.35 -33.22
C TRP A 96 -22.79 -3.83 -34.20
N PHE A 97 -21.80 -3.06 -33.75
CA PHE A 97 -20.71 -2.59 -34.63
C PHE A 97 -19.48 -3.50 -34.68
N LYS A 98 -19.45 -4.58 -33.87
CA LYS A 98 -18.38 -5.59 -33.92
C LYS A 98 -18.60 -6.64 -35.03
N GLY A 99 -19.80 -6.68 -35.61
CA GLY A 99 -20.12 -7.57 -36.72
C GLY A 99 -19.53 -7.12 -38.06
N PRO A 100 -19.58 -7.97 -39.10
CA PRO A 100 -19.17 -7.59 -40.45
C PRO A 100 -19.97 -6.40 -40.97
N ILE A 101 -19.30 -5.42 -41.59
CA ILE A 101 -19.93 -4.19 -42.08
C ILE A 101 -20.98 -4.47 -43.16
N GLU A 102 -20.81 -5.56 -43.92
CA GLU A 102 -21.73 -6.00 -44.97
C GLU A 102 -23.09 -6.45 -44.43
N LYS A 103 -23.15 -6.80 -43.13
CA LYS A 103 -24.37 -7.22 -42.45
C LYS A 103 -25.05 -6.08 -41.68
N MET A 104 -24.45 -4.90 -41.68
CA MET A 104 -24.93 -3.74 -40.92
C MET A 104 -26.07 -3.05 -41.67
N HIS A 105 -27.15 -2.70 -40.96
CA HIS A 105 -28.25 -1.94 -41.56
C HIS A 105 -27.82 -0.49 -41.83
N TYR A 106 -28.44 0.19 -42.81
CA TYR A 106 -28.08 1.56 -43.16
C TYR A 106 -28.10 2.52 -41.95
N ILE A 107 -29.10 2.39 -41.06
CA ILE A 107 -29.22 3.23 -39.86
C ILE A 107 -28.02 3.01 -38.93
N GLU A 108 -27.65 1.76 -38.69
CA GLU A 108 -26.49 1.39 -37.87
C GLU A 108 -25.19 1.92 -38.49
N ALA A 109 -25.02 1.78 -39.80
CA ALA A 109 -23.86 2.29 -40.52
C ALA A 109 -23.75 3.82 -40.45
N SER A 110 -24.88 4.53 -40.53
CA SER A 110 -24.94 5.99 -40.35
C SER A 110 -24.52 6.39 -38.94
N MET A 111 -25.05 5.73 -37.92
CA MET A 111 -24.69 5.98 -36.51
C MET A 111 -23.20 5.71 -36.26
N LEU A 112 -22.65 4.63 -36.83
CA LEU A 112 -21.23 4.30 -36.71
C LEU A 112 -20.35 5.35 -37.38
N LYS A 113 -20.73 5.80 -38.58
CA LYS A 113 -20.02 6.85 -39.32
C LYS A 113 -19.98 8.15 -38.52
N GLU A 114 -21.11 8.63 -38.01
CA GLU A 114 -21.18 9.85 -37.20
C GLU A 114 -20.30 9.76 -35.95
N GLY A 115 -20.33 8.61 -35.25
CA GLY A 115 -19.48 8.37 -34.09
C GLY A 115 -17.98 8.39 -34.41
N LEU A 116 -17.58 7.83 -35.57
CA LEU A 116 -16.18 7.84 -36.02
C LEU A 116 -15.73 9.25 -36.44
N GLU A 117 -16.62 10.04 -37.05
CA GLU A 117 -16.33 11.44 -37.41
C GLU A 117 -16.15 12.33 -36.17
N ASP A 118 -17.01 12.18 -35.16
CA ASP A 118 -16.86 12.86 -33.87
C ASP A 118 -15.57 12.46 -33.14
N LEU A 119 -15.25 11.16 -33.13
CA LEU A 119 -13.99 10.67 -32.55
C LEU A 119 -12.78 11.24 -33.29
N LEU A 120 -12.79 11.27 -34.62
CA LEU A 120 -11.72 11.84 -35.42
C LEU A 120 -11.51 13.33 -35.09
N LEU A 121 -12.60 14.09 -34.92
CA LEU A 121 -12.54 15.49 -34.52
C LEU A 121 -11.91 15.66 -33.14
N LYS A 122 -12.32 14.86 -32.15
CA LYS A 122 -11.75 14.89 -30.79
C LYS A 122 -10.25 14.57 -30.79
N VAL A 123 -9.83 13.57 -31.55
CA VAL A 123 -8.41 13.20 -31.65
C VAL A 123 -7.61 14.32 -32.34
N LYS A 124 -8.15 14.94 -33.40
CA LYS A 124 -7.54 16.13 -34.06
C LYS A 124 -7.32 17.26 -33.07
N ASN A 125 -8.37 17.63 -32.32
CA ASN A 125 -8.28 18.69 -31.34
C ASN A 125 -7.22 18.38 -30.27
N TYR A 126 -7.21 17.15 -29.76
CA TYR A 126 -6.19 16.71 -28.81
C TYR A 126 -4.76 16.80 -29.39
N GLY A 127 -4.56 16.38 -30.64
CA GLY A 127 -3.26 16.50 -31.31
C GLY A 127 -2.81 17.95 -31.44
N THR A 128 -3.69 18.84 -31.89
CA THR A 128 -3.41 20.27 -32.03
C THR A 128 -3.08 20.93 -30.70
N GLU A 129 -3.79 20.60 -29.62
CA GLU A 129 -3.47 21.05 -28.26
C GLU A 129 -2.06 20.64 -27.80
N HIS A 130 -1.49 19.58 -28.39
CA HIS A 130 -0.19 19.02 -28.05
C HIS A 130 0.89 19.26 -29.14
N GLY A 131 0.66 20.19 -30.08
CA GLY A 131 1.64 20.57 -31.10
C GLY A 131 1.78 19.57 -32.26
N TYR A 132 0.73 18.79 -32.52
CA TYR A 132 0.64 17.90 -33.68
C TYR A 132 -0.40 18.39 -34.68
N GLY A 133 0.02 18.58 -35.93
CA GLY A 133 -0.84 18.82 -37.07
C GLY A 133 -1.33 17.52 -37.71
N TYR A 134 -2.55 17.52 -38.26
CA TYR A 134 -3.10 16.39 -39.04
C TYR A 134 -3.38 16.81 -40.48
N GLU A 135 -2.55 16.34 -41.41
CA GLU A 135 -2.64 16.67 -42.84
C GLU A 135 -2.60 15.40 -43.69
N ASN A 136 -3.45 15.32 -44.72
CA ASN A 136 -3.45 14.21 -45.69
C ASN A 136 -3.48 12.81 -45.07
N GLY A 137 -4.20 12.66 -43.95
CA GLY A 137 -4.30 11.38 -43.24
C GLY A 137 -3.09 11.00 -42.40
N LYS A 138 -2.17 11.93 -42.14
CA LYS A 138 -0.95 11.69 -41.34
C LYS A 138 -0.77 12.76 -40.27
N TRP A 139 -0.30 12.33 -39.10
CA TRP A 139 0.17 13.21 -38.03
C TRP A 139 1.56 13.75 -38.35
N LYS A 140 1.77 15.03 -38.11
CA LYS A 140 3.07 15.70 -38.17
C LYS A 140 3.28 16.45 -36.87
N ALA A 141 4.49 16.38 -36.32
CA ALA A 141 4.88 17.34 -35.30
C ALA A 141 5.03 18.72 -35.99
N GLU A 142 4.51 19.75 -35.35
CA GLU A 142 4.71 21.14 -35.78
C GLU A 142 6.13 21.63 -35.45
#